data_AF-A0A7S2EKW4-F1
#
_entry.id   AF-A0A7S2EKW4-F1
#
_cell.length_a   1.000
_cell.length_b   1.000
_cell.length_c   1.000
_cell.angle_alpha   90.00
_cell.angle_beta   90.00
_cell.angle_gamma   90.00
#
_symmetry.space_group_name_H-M   'P 1'
#
loop_
_entity.id
_entity.type
_entity.pdbx_description
1 polymer ?
#
loop_
_entity_poly.entity_id
_entity_poly.type
_entity_poly.pdbx_seq_one_letter_code
_entity_poly.pdbx_strand_id
1 'polypeptide(L)'
;LFDNPQNRGWTEPTSDEMVGNGFCWGQSSHLLAWIYHVCPTLHPQKVFCAMNYSSVTNADVSHSATIVCSDLSSCNENNEISEGNNVIMSISGTSLLPGYEHSDPGVGKRISIAIYGTKGAILYSGDDKDELSGKLKFRDNDTGGKIDLPCGPNVGFHFENTETGGSGPESLQSFIHACIGSDEYYAGSNALDGFRTIQTMEAMYRSNASHQFVEVAYQKVDVGT
;
A
#
# COMPACT_ATOMS: atom_id res chain seq x y z
N LEU A 1 16.75 9.83 -0.50
CA LEU A 1 15.81 10.39 -1.50
C LEU A 1 15.15 11.67 -0.96
N PHE A 2 14.31 11.56 0.08
CA PHE A 2 13.48 12.65 0.61
C PHE A 2 14.25 13.74 1.38
N ASP A 3 15.45 13.45 1.89
CA ASP A 3 16.30 14.46 2.55
C ASP A 3 17.17 15.29 1.60
N ASN A 4 17.15 15.01 0.29
CA ASN A 4 17.95 15.74 -0.69
C ASN A 4 17.09 16.80 -1.41
N PRO A 5 17.32 18.11 -1.19
CA PRO A 5 16.56 19.20 -1.82
C PRO A 5 16.57 19.20 -3.35
N GLN A 6 17.54 18.52 -3.98
CA GLN A 6 17.60 18.41 -5.44
C GLN A 6 16.48 17.53 -6.00
N ASN A 7 15.87 16.67 -5.17
CA ASN A 7 14.81 15.74 -5.58
C ASN A 7 13.42 16.38 -5.47
N ARG A 8 13.23 17.53 -6.11
CA ARG A 8 12.04 18.39 -5.95
C ARG A 8 10.71 17.67 -6.14
N GLY A 9 10.63 16.72 -7.08
CA GLY A 9 9.41 15.94 -7.32
C GLY A 9 8.96 15.08 -6.13
N TRP A 10 9.86 14.81 -5.17
CA TRP A 10 9.56 14.09 -3.93
C TRP A 10 9.54 15.00 -2.69
N THR A 11 10.15 16.17 -2.78
CA THR A 11 10.39 17.04 -1.62
C THR A 11 9.55 18.30 -1.61
N GLU A 12 8.82 18.58 -2.68
CA GLU A 12 7.96 19.74 -2.80
C GLU A 12 6.57 19.33 -3.30
N PRO A 13 5.49 19.96 -2.79
CA PRO A 13 4.16 19.77 -3.33
C PRO A 13 4.07 20.34 -4.75
N THR A 14 3.29 19.68 -5.61
CA THR A 14 3.07 20.14 -7.00
C THR A 14 2.00 21.22 -7.12
N SER A 15 1.21 21.45 -6.06
CA SER A 15 0.21 22.51 -5.95
C SER A 15 0.00 22.90 -4.48
N ASP A 16 -0.58 24.07 -4.24
CA ASP A 16 -0.97 24.53 -2.89
C ASP A 16 -2.08 23.66 -2.26
N GLU A 17 -2.76 22.84 -3.06
CA GLU A 17 -3.82 21.93 -2.59
C GLU A 17 -3.26 20.59 -2.07
N MET A 18 -2.01 20.26 -2.38
CA MET A 18 -1.40 19.00 -1.98
C MET A 18 -0.97 19.05 -0.50
N VAL A 19 -1.62 18.26 0.35
CA VAL A 19 -1.44 18.29 1.82
C VAL A 19 -0.16 17.63 2.35
N GLY A 20 0.75 17.18 1.47
CA GLY A 20 2.02 16.57 1.88
C GLY A 20 2.88 16.10 0.72
N ASN A 21 4.10 15.65 1.02
CA ASN A 21 5.09 15.13 0.09
C ASN A 21 6.10 14.29 0.87
N GLY A 22 6.73 13.31 0.23
CA GLY A 22 7.78 12.50 0.86
C GLY A 22 7.52 10.99 0.80
N PHE A 23 7.96 10.29 1.84
CA PHE A 23 7.96 8.84 1.94
C PHE A 23 6.56 8.22 1.85
N CYS A 24 5.54 8.84 2.46
CA CYS A 24 4.18 8.33 2.44
C CYS A 24 3.66 8.23 0.99
N TRP A 25 3.72 9.35 0.26
CA TRP A 25 3.37 9.40 -1.17
C TRP A 25 4.27 8.51 -2.03
N GLY A 26 5.58 8.54 -1.79
CA GLY A 26 6.55 7.89 -2.66
C GLY A 26 6.66 6.39 -2.49
N GLN A 27 6.37 5.83 -1.30
CA GLN A 27 6.59 4.41 -1.01
C GLN A 27 5.41 3.76 -0.29
N SER A 28 4.75 4.45 0.64
CA SER A 28 3.64 3.83 1.39
C SER A 28 2.37 3.70 0.55
N SER A 29 2.22 4.54 -0.48
CA SER A 29 1.21 4.39 -1.53
C SER A 29 1.22 3.01 -2.17
N HIS A 30 2.39 2.41 -2.42
CA HIS A 30 2.50 1.07 -3.00
C HIS A 30 1.87 0.00 -2.10
N LEU A 31 2.13 0.07 -0.79
CA LEU A 31 1.54 -0.87 0.18
C LEU A 31 0.04 -0.67 0.33
N LEU A 32 -0.42 0.57 0.41
CA LEU A 32 -1.86 0.86 0.49
C LEU A 32 -2.59 0.36 -0.77
N ALA A 33 -2.07 0.66 -1.95
CA ALA A 33 -2.63 0.21 -3.21
C ALA A 33 -2.66 -1.33 -3.31
N TRP A 34 -1.58 -2.00 -2.90
CA TRP A 34 -1.53 -3.45 -2.86
C TRP A 34 -2.59 -4.02 -1.90
N ILE A 35 -2.72 -3.46 -0.69
CA ILE A 35 -3.73 -3.91 0.29
C ILE A 35 -5.14 -3.73 -0.26
N TYR A 36 -5.46 -2.58 -0.87
CA TYR A 36 -6.78 -2.36 -1.47
C TYR A 36 -7.05 -3.24 -2.69
N HIS A 37 -6.02 -3.61 -3.45
CA HIS A 37 -6.14 -4.56 -4.55
C HIS A 37 -6.43 -5.98 -4.05
N VAL A 38 -5.70 -6.47 -3.04
CA VAL A 38 -5.90 -7.83 -2.50
C VAL A 38 -7.11 -7.94 -1.56
N CYS A 39 -7.56 -6.82 -1.00
CA CYS A 39 -8.75 -6.72 -0.15
C CYS A 39 -9.70 -5.64 -0.73
N PRO A 40 -10.32 -5.90 -1.89
CA PRO A 40 -11.08 -4.89 -2.65
C PRO A 40 -12.35 -4.42 -1.96
N THR A 41 -12.80 -5.12 -0.92
CA THR A 41 -13.99 -4.74 -0.14
C THR A 41 -13.67 -3.79 1.01
N LEU A 42 -12.39 -3.54 1.30
CA LEU A 42 -12.00 -2.60 2.35
C LEU A 42 -12.24 -1.16 1.94
N HIS A 43 -12.92 -0.43 2.83
CA HIS A 43 -13.25 0.98 2.66
C HIS A 43 -12.75 1.75 3.89
N PRO A 44 -11.64 2.50 3.78
CA PRO A 44 -11.08 3.27 4.87
C PRO A 44 -12.06 4.37 5.34
N GLN A 45 -12.46 4.32 6.61
CA GLN A 45 -13.43 5.26 7.20
C GLN A 45 -12.74 6.41 7.92
N LYS A 46 -11.77 6.10 8.78
CA LYS A 46 -11.04 7.11 9.56
C LYS A 46 -9.63 6.69 9.89
N VAL A 47 -8.78 7.69 10.11
CA VAL A 47 -7.34 7.52 10.29
C VAL A 47 -6.86 8.30 11.50
N PHE A 48 -6.01 7.67 12.30
CA PHE A 48 -5.08 8.38 13.18
C PHE A 48 -3.65 8.15 12.69
N CYS A 49 -2.87 9.20 12.49
CA CYS A 49 -1.50 9.11 12.01
C CYS A 49 -0.58 10.10 12.73
N ALA A 50 0.64 9.65 12.99
CA ALA A 50 1.76 10.50 13.38
C ALA A 50 2.87 10.35 12.34
N MET A 51 3.43 11.49 11.92
CA MET A 51 4.50 11.57 10.92
C MET A 51 5.71 12.33 11.48
N ASN A 52 6.88 11.99 10.96
CA ASN A 52 8.09 12.77 11.16
C ASN A 52 8.61 13.29 9.82
N TYR A 53 9.23 14.45 9.85
CA TYR A 53 9.63 15.19 8.65
C TYR A 53 11.14 15.44 8.63
N SER A 54 11.69 15.51 7.42
CA SER A 54 13.06 15.97 7.19
C SER A 54 13.22 17.41 7.67
N SER A 55 14.24 17.69 8.47
CA SER A 55 14.57 19.07 8.87
C SER A 55 15.14 19.91 7.71
N VAL A 56 15.48 19.28 6.59
CA VAL A 56 16.10 19.94 5.43
C VAL A 56 15.06 20.26 4.36
N THR A 57 14.20 19.30 4.04
CA THR A 57 13.24 19.42 2.93
C THR A 57 11.80 19.55 3.38
N ASN A 58 11.51 19.31 4.67
CA ASN A 58 10.16 19.20 5.23
C ASN A 58 9.30 18.10 4.57
N ALA A 59 9.89 17.20 3.78
CA ALA A 59 9.22 16.01 3.29
C ALA A 59 9.02 15.00 4.44
N ASP A 60 7.93 14.26 4.45
CA ASP A 60 7.77 13.19 5.43
C ASP A 60 8.80 12.09 5.17
N VAL A 61 9.39 11.56 6.25
CA VAL A 61 10.43 10.52 6.20
C VAL A 61 10.02 9.28 6.97
N SER A 62 9.04 9.37 7.87
CA SER A 62 8.46 8.22 8.54
C SER A 62 7.05 8.52 9.02
N HIS A 63 6.27 7.45 9.20
CA HIS A 63 4.95 7.55 9.79
C HIS A 63 4.56 6.26 10.52
N SER A 64 3.52 6.39 11.35
CA SER A 64 2.77 5.30 11.93
C SER A 64 1.30 5.70 11.94
N ALA A 65 0.42 4.81 11.47
CA ALA A 65 -1.01 5.07 11.37
C ALA A 65 -1.86 3.86 11.77
N THR A 66 -3.01 4.18 12.36
CA THR A 66 -4.13 3.27 12.57
C THR A 66 -5.28 3.71 11.67
N ILE A 67 -5.72 2.82 10.79
CA ILE A 67 -6.77 3.06 9.81
C ILE A 67 -7.92 2.11 10.12
N VAL A 68 -9.09 2.66 10.36
CA VAL A 68 -10.33 1.89 10.55
C VAL A 68 -11.01 1.78 9.20
N CYS A 69 -11.19 0.54 8.73
CA CYS A 69 -11.89 0.24 7.49
C CYS A 69 -13.20 -0.48 7.79
N SER A 70 -14.22 -0.27 6.96
CA SER A 70 -15.35 -1.18 6.84
C SER A 70 -15.05 -2.25 5.79
N ASP A 71 -15.50 -3.49 6.02
CA ASP A 71 -15.46 -4.55 5.02
C ASP A 71 -16.84 -4.72 4.35
N LEU A 72 -16.97 -4.26 3.11
CA LEU A 72 -18.25 -4.32 2.39
C LEU A 72 -18.65 -5.74 1.94
N SER A 73 -17.77 -6.74 2.09
CA SER A 73 -18.17 -8.15 1.89
C SER A 73 -19.22 -8.60 2.90
N SER A 74 -19.36 -7.85 4.01
CA SER A 74 -20.29 -8.11 5.11
C SER A 74 -21.53 -7.20 5.09
N CYS A 75 -21.71 -6.39 4.04
CA CYS A 75 -22.90 -5.57 3.87
C CYS A 75 -24.12 -6.43 3.55
N ASN A 76 -25.27 -6.08 4.14
CA ASN A 76 -26.54 -6.67 3.76
C ASN A 76 -27.00 -6.13 2.38
N GLU A 77 -28.08 -6.68 1.84
CA GLU A 77 -28.67 -6.27 0.53
C GLU A 77 -29.02 -4.77 0.45
N ASN A 78 -29.04 -4.06 1.57
CA ASN A 78 -29.32 -2.62 1.67
C ASN A 78 -28.04 -1.75 1.76
N ASN A 79 -26.85 -2.33 1.52
CA ASN A 79 -25.55 -1.67 1.71
C ASN A 79 -25.31 -1.12 3.13
N GLU A 80 -26.04 -1.62 4.14
CA GLU A 80 -25.78 -1.24 5.51
C GLU A 80 -24.60 -2.08 6.03
N ILE A 81 -23.56 -1.39 6.51
CA ILE A 81 -22.45 -2.00 7.21
C ILE A 81 -23.02 -2.51 8.54
N SER A 82 -22.99 -3.82 8.73
CA SER A 82 -23.36 -4.42 10.01
C SER A 82 -22.41 -3.90 11.10
N GLU A 83 -22.96 -3.28 12.15
CA GLU A 83 -22.18 -2.81 13.30
C GLU A 83 -21.31 -3.96 13.84
N GLY A 84 -19.99 -3.78 13.85
CA GLY A 84 -19.03 -4.78 14.34
C GLY A 84 -18.06 -5.35 13.30
N ASN A 85 -18.23 -5.08 12.00
CA ASN A 85 -17.33 -5.57 10.95
C ASN A 85 -16.26 -4.55 10.53
N ASN A 86 -15.59 -3.96 11.52
CA ASN A 86 -14.44 -3.09 11.26
C ASN A 86 -13.16 -3.92 11.12
N VAL A 87 -12.40 -3.63 10.07
CA VAL A 87 -11.03 -4.10 9.91
C VAL A 87 -10.10 -2.99 10.36
N ILE A 88 -9.16 -3.30 11.25
CA ILE A 88 -8.14 -2.36 11.70
C ILE A 88 -6.86 -2.63 10.92
N MET A 89 -6.44 -1.65 10.14
CA MET A 89 -5.16 -1.67 9.45
C MET A 89 -4.15 -0.82 10.22
N SER A 90 -3.04 -1.43 10.63
CA SER A 90 -1.90 -0.72 11.22
C SER A 90 -0.78 -0.67 10.19
N ILE A 91 -0.33 0.54 9.84
CA ILE A 91 0.75 0.74 8.87
C ILE A 91 1.82 1.63 9.50
N SER A 92 3.08 1.29 9.28
CA SER A 92 4.21 2.12 9.66
C SER A 92 5.32 1.92 8.66
N GLY A 93 6.08 2.98 8.39
CA GLY A 93 7.21 2.91 7.48
C GLY A 93 8.17 4.07 7.68
N THR A 94 9.37 3.92 7.12
CA THR A 94 10.41 4.94 7.18
C THR A 94 11.35 4.85 6.00
N SER A 95 11.82 6.00 5.51
CA SER A 95 12.93 6.12 4.57
C SER A 95 14.30 6.24 5.26
N LEU A 96 14.34 6.15 6.59
CA LEU A 96 15.56 6.34 7.38
C LEU A 96 16.39 5.06 7.53
N LEU A 97 16.06 4.00 6.79
CA LEU A 97 16.89 2.80 6.75
C LEU A 97 18.25 3.16 6.15
N PRO A 98 19.39 2.81 6.80
CA PRO A 98 20.70 3.04 6.23
C PRO A 98 20.88 2.28 4.91
N GLY A 99 21.36 2.97 3.88
CA GLY A 99 21.60 2.39 2.57
C GLY A 99 20.78 3.05 1.47
N TYR A 100 20.99 2.57 0.24
CA TYR A 100 20.34 3.08 -0.94
C TYR A 100 20.20 1.96 -1.97
N GLU A 101 19.07 1.90 -2.66
CA GLU A 101 18.81 0.81 -3.62
C GLU A 101 19.78 0.81 -4.81
N HIS A 102 20.37 1.99 -5.12
CA HIS A 102 21.35 2.15 -6.19
C HIS A 102 22.79 2.33 -5.68
N SER A 103 23.10 1.99 -4.42
CA SER A 103 24.50 1.87 -3.95
C SER A 103 25.14 0.56 -4.41
N ASP A 104 26.44 0.39 -4.12
CA ASP A 104 27.17 -0.87 -4.33
C ASP A 104 27.79 -1.37 -3.00
N PRO A 105 27.26 -2.45 -2.39
CA PRO A 105 26.05 -3.17 -2.80
C PRO A 105 24.78 -2.34 -2.57
N GLY A 106 23.73 -2.61 -3.34
CA GLY A 106 22.42 -1.99 -3.16
C GLY A 106 21.71 -2.54 -1.93
N VAL A 107 20.97 -1.68 -1.21
CA VAL A 107 20.15 -2.09 -0.07
C VAL A 107 18.68 -2.11 -0.48
N GLY A 108 18.00 -3.23 -0.25
CA GLY A 108 16.61 -3.40 -0.66
C GLY A 108 15.59 -2.84 0.32
N LYS A 109 14.35 -2.79 -0.14
CA LYS A 109 13.20 -2.39 0.66
C LYS A 109 12.76 -3.58 1.51
N ARG A 110 12.62 -3.37 2.82
CA ARG A 110 12.07 -4.39 3.70
C ARG A 110 10.58 -4.21 3.87
N ILE A 111 9.81 -5.22 3.47
CA ILE A 111 8.36 -5.22 3.54
C ILE A 111 7.90 -6.33 4.47
N SER A 112 6.85 -6.06 5.24
CA SER A 112 6.15 -7.08 6.02
C SER A 112 4.68 -6.76 6.09
N ILE A 113 3.87 -7.72 5.66
CA ILE A 113 2.42 -7.65 5.58
C ILE A 113 1.86 -8.87 6.28
N ALA A 114 0.86 -8.64 7.12
CA ALA A 114 0.09 -9.69 7.77
C ALA A 114 -1.39 -9.35 7.67
N ILE A 115 -2.17 -10.25 7.09
CA ILE A 115 -3.62 -10.13 6.97
C ILE A 115 -4.24 -11.27 7.76
N TYR A 116 -5.12 -10.94 8.70
CA TYR A 116 -5.78 -11.89 9.58
C TYR A 116 -7.26 -11.97 9.24
N GLY A 117 -7.75 -13.19 9.01
CA GLY A 117 -9.15 -13.47 8.74
C GLY A 117 -9.68 -14.62 9.60
N THR A 118 -10.94 -14.96 9.41
CA THR A 118 -11.62 -16.00 10.18
C THR A 118 -11.06 -17.40 9.94
N LYS A 119 -10.51 -17.66 8.75
CA LYS A 119 -9.94 -18.97 8.36
C LYS A 119 -8.43 -19.09 8.60
N GLY A 120 -7.75 -18.02 8.96
CA GLY A 120 -6.30 -18.03 9.09
C GLY A 120 -5.66 -16.68 8.85
N ALA A 121 -4.37 -16.70 8.54
CA ALA A 121 -3.61 -15.50 8.25
C ALA A 121 -2.71 -15.68 7.03
N ILE A 122 -2.64 -14.63 6.20
CA ILE A 122 -1.65 -14.49 5.14
C ILE A 122 -0.49 -13.67 5.68
N LEU A 123 0.73 -14.18 5.54
CA LEU A 123 1.95 -13.52 5.97
C LEU A 123 2.88 -13.40 4.76
N TYR A 124 3.27 -12.17 4.41
CA TYR A 124 4.18 -11.89 3.31
C TYR A 124 5.22 -10.87 3.73
N SER A 125 6.50 -11.26 3.74
CA SER A 125 7.57 -10.38 4.18
C SER A 125 8.90 -10.78 3.56
N GLY A 126 9.76 -9.81 3.28
CA GLY A 126 11.09 -10.03 2.75
C GLY A 126 11.85 -8.72 2.50
N ASP A 127 13.03 -8.86 1.91
CA ASP A 127 13.89 -7.82 1.38
C ASP A 127 13.83 -7.90 -0.15
N ASP A 128 13.47 -6.79 -0.79
CA ASP A 128 13.25 -6.71 -2.25
C ASP A 128 14.54 -6.86 -3.09
N LYS A 129 15.72 -6.96 -2.46
CA LYS A 129 16.99 -7.32 -3.13
C LYS A 129 17.41 -8.77 -2.90
N ASP A 130 16.69 -9.53 -2.08
CA ASP A 130 16.96 -10.93 -1.79
C ASP A 130 15.68 -11.77 -1.89
N GLU A 131 15.48 -12.42 -3.03
CA GLU A 131 14.32 -13.28 -3.26
C GLU A 131 14.21 -14.42 -2.23
N LEU A 132 15.33 -14.86 -1.65
CA LEU A 132 15.33 -15.96 -0.66
C LEU A 132 14.97 -15.48 0.75
N SER A 133 14.93 -14.17 0.98
CA SER A 133 14.66 -13.56 2.28
C SER A 133 13.24 -13.81 2.81
N GLY A 134 12.30 -14.15 1.91
CA GLY A 134 10.88 -14.12 2.20
C GLY A 134 10.04 -15.01 1.30
N LYS A 135 8.82 -15.31 1.73
CA LYS A 135 7.83 -16.12 1.00
C LYS A 135 6.41 -15.75 1.43
N LEU A 136 5.44 -16.01 0.55
CA LEU A 136 4.02 -16.02 0.92
C LEU A 136 3.72 -17.26 1.77
N LYS A 137 3.19 -17.03 2.96
CA LYS A 137 2.81 -18.08 3.91
C LYS A 137 1.33 -17.94 4.23
N PHE A 138 0.62 -19.06 4.23
CA PHE A 138 -0.74 -19.15 4.76
C PHE A 138 -0.71 -19.95 6.06
N ARG A 139 -1.20 -19.36 7.14
CA ARG A 139 -1.40 -20.05 8.42
C ARG A 139 -2.87 -20.40 8.54
N ASP A 140 -3.17 -21.69 8.51
CA ASP A 140 -4.54 -22.21 8.50
C ASP A 140 -5.04 -22.51 9.93
N ASN A 141 -6.21 -21.96 10.29
CA ASN A 141 -6.83 -22.21 11.59
C ASN A 141 -7.35 -23.65 11.73
N ASP A 142 -7.90 -24.24 10.66
CA ASP A 142 -8.53 -25.56 10.68
C ASP A 142 -7.51 -26.68 10.94
N THR A 143 -6.24 -26.42 10.62
CA THR A 143 -5.13 -27.36 10.86
C THR A 143 -4.37 -27.10 12.17
N GLY A 144 -4.86 -26.18 13.01
CA GLY A 144 -4.18 -25.78 14.25
C GLY A 144 -2.97 -24.87 14.01
N GLY A 145 -2.98 -24.07 12.94
CA GLY A 145 -1.94 -23.09 12.64
C GLY A 145 -0.77 -23.62 11.81
N LYS A 146 -0.93 -24.73 11.08
CA LYS A 146 0.12 -25.19 10.15
C LYS A 146 0.34 -24.15 9.06
N ILE A 147 1.58 -24.09 8.59
CA ILE A 147 1.98 -23.19 7.52
C ILE A 147 1.92 -23.94 6.20
N ASP A 148 1.18 -23.38 5.26
CA ASP A 148 1.23 -23.71 3.85
C ASP A 148 1.99 -22.63 3.07
N LEU A 149 2.57 -23.03 1.93
CA LEU A 149 3.26 -22.17 0.97
C LEU A 149 2.46 -22.20 -0.35
N PRO A 150 1.47 -21.31 -0.53
CA PRO A 150 0.53 -21.39 -1.65
C PRO A 150 1.20 -21.33 -3.03
N CYS A 151 2.34 -20.65 -3.13
CA CYS A 151 3.14 -20.54 -4.36
C CYS A 151 4.19 -21.65 -4.50
N GLY A 152 4.22 -22.61 -3.58
CA GLY A 152 5.22 -23.67 -3.50
C GLY A 152 6.51 -23.25 -2.76
N PRO A 153 7.37 -24.22 -2.42
CA PRO A 153 8.57 -23.99 -1.60
C PRO A 153 9.70 -23.29 -2.34
N ASN A 154 9.63 -23.16 -3.67
CA ASN A 154 10.70 -22.60 -4.49
C ASN A 154 10.42 -21.17 -4.96
N VAL A 155 9.25 -20.61 -4.67
CA VAL A 155 8.92 -19.22 -4.98
C VAL A 155 9.33 -18.35 -3.79
N GLY A 156 10.11 -17.30 -4.08
CA GLY A 156 10.68 -16.38 -3.12
C GLY A 156 9.82 -15.16 -2.84
N PHE A 157 10.46 -14.09 -2.39
CA PHE A 157 9.89 -12.77 -2.19
C PHE A 157 10.14 -11.90 -3.40
N HIS A 158 9.07 -11.39 -4.00
CA HIS A 158 9.09 -10.42 -5.09
C HIS A 158 8.15 -9.26 -4.73
N PHE A 159 8.66 -8.03 -4.66
CA PHE A 159 7.82 -6.87 -4.37
C PHE A 159 7.79 -5.89 -5.54
N GLU A 160 8.95 -5.47 -6.03
CA GLU A 160 9.05 -4.60 -7.21
C GLU A 160 9.91 -5.25 -8.30
N ASN A 161 9.41 -5.24 -9.54
CA ASN A 161 10.23 -5.60 -10.69
C ASN A 161 11.07 -4.39 -11.10
N THR A 162 12.36 -4.40 -10.74
CA THR A 162 13.32 -3.34 -11.11
C THR A 162 14.11 -3.62 -12.39
N GLU A 163 13.75 -4.65 -13.16
CA GLU A 163 14.40 -4.95 -14.44
C GLU A 163 14.16 -3.81 -15.43
N THR A 164 15.25 -3.37 -16.08
CA THR A 164 15.23 -2.23 -17.01
C THR A 164 15.41 -2.65 -18.47
N GLY A 165 15.81 -3.90 -18.71
CA GLY A 165 15.87 -4.51 -20.03
C GLY A 165 14.53 -5.07 -20.53
N GLY A 166 14.53 -5.56 -21.78
CA GLY A 166 13.40 -6.29 -22.36
C GLY A 166 12.23 -5.41 -22.81
N SER A 167 11.01 -5.96 -22.76
CA SER A 167 9.77 -5.30 -23.21
C SER A 167 9.13 -4.39 -22.15
N GLY A 168 9.88 -4.06 -21.09
CA GLY A 168 9.36 -3.35 -19.91
C GLY A 168 8.60 -4.26 -18.94
N PRO A 169 8.14 -3.69 -17.80
CA PRO A 169 7.53 -4.46 -16.72
C PRO A 169 6.17 -5.05 -17.12
N GLU A 170 5.75 -6.10 -16.41
CA GLU A 170 4.51 -6.83 -16.65
C GLU A 170 3.27 -5.93 -16.56
N SER A 171 3.33 -4.88 -15.74
CA SER A 171 2.27 -3.86 -15.63
C SER A 171 2.10 -3.06 -16.92
N LEU A 172 3.20 -2.66 -17.57
CA LEU A 172 3.17 -1.95 -18.85
C LEU A 172 2.67 -2.87 -19.97
N GLN A 173 3.14 -4.13 -19.98
CA GLN A 173 2.67 -5.13 -20.92
C GLN A 173 1.15 -5.33 -20.76
N SER A 174 0.66 -5.56 -19.54
CA SER A 174 -0.77 -5.72 -19.25
C SER A 174 -1.59 -4.50 -19.68
N PHE A 175 -1.06 -3.29 -19.48
CA PHE A 175 -1.71 -2.05 -19.93
C PHE A 175 -1.80 -1.95 -21.46
N ILE A 176 -0.75 -2.33 -22.19
CA ILE A 176 -0.74 -2.37 -23.65
C ILE A 176 -1.77 -3.39 -24.16
N HIS A 177 -1.78 -4.59 -23.58
CA HIS A 177 -2.77 -5.64 -23.90
C HIS A 177 -4.20 -5.13 -23.72
N ALA A 178 -4.50 -4.46 -22.61
CA ALA A 178 -5.80 -3.85 -22.38
C ALA A 178 -6.13 -2.76 -23.43
N CYS A 179 -5.17 -1.90 -23.79
CA CYS A 179 -5.35 -0.84 -24.78
C CYS A 179 -5.69 -1.36 -26.19
N ILE A 180 -5.18 -2.53 -26.56
CA ILE A 180 -5.46 -3.15 -27.87
C ILE A 180 -6.71 -4.04 -27.86
N GLY A 181 -7.46 -4.07 -26.76
CA GLY A 181 -8.67 -4.87 -26.62
C GLY A 181 -8.41 -6.37 -26.43
N SER A 182 -7.22 -6.74 -25.96
CA SER A 182 -6.94 -8.12 -25.55
C SER A 182 -7.60 -8.39 -24.20
N ASP A 183 -8.19 -9.57 -24.05
CA ASP A 183 -8.69 -10.07 -22.75
C ASP A 183 -7.59 -10.83 -21.97
N GLU A 184 -6.41 -11.03 -22.56
CA GLU A 184 -5.28 -11.73 -21.96
C GLU A 184 -4.36 -10.74 -21.22
N TYR A 185 -4.87 -10.16 -20.13
CA TYR A 185 -4.07 -9.32 -19.25
C TYR A 185 -4.49 -9.46 -17.78
N TYR A 186 -3.60 -9.06 -16.88
CA TYR A 186 -3.90 -8.97 -15.46
C TYR A 186 -4.06 -7.51 -15.03
N ALA A 187 -5.26 -7.13 -14.58
CA ALA A 187 -5.51 -5.84 -13.96
C ALA A 187 -4.95 -5.82 -12.53
N GLY A 188 -3.64 -5.63 -12.38
CA GLY A 188 -2.96 -5.62 -11.08
C GLY A 188 -3.17 -4.36 -10.24
N SER A 189 -3.91 -3.38 -10.75
CA SER A 189 -4.38 -2.17 -10.06
C SER A 189 -5.43 -1.49 -10.93
N ASN A 190 -6.37 -0.78 -10.32
CA ASN A 190 -7.33 0.06 -11.03
C ASN A 190 -7.45 1.46 -10.39
N ALA A 191 -8.25 2.33 -11.02
CA ALA A 191 -8.44 3.71 -10.56
C ALA A 191 -9.03 3.81 -9.15
N LEU A 192 -9.86 2.84 -8.72
CA LEU A 192 -10.45 2.82 -7.38
C LEU A 192 -9.42 2.45 -6.30
N ASP A 193 -8.45 1.59 -6.62
CA ASP A 193 -7.34 1.27 -5.71
C ASP A 193 -6.46 2.52 -5.49
N GLY A 194 -6.15 3.21 -6.59
CA GLY A 194 -5.43 4.49 -6.55
C GLY A 194 -6.20 5.56 -5.76
N PHE A 195 -7.51 5.69 -6.00
CA PHE A 195 -8.34 6.68 -5.32
C PHE A 195 -8.40 6.43 -3.81
N ARG A 196 -8.66 5.20 -3.37
CA ARG A 196 -8.66 4.83 -1.94
C ARG A 196 -7.31 5.09 -1.28
N THR A 197 -6.23 4.82 -2.00
CA THR A 197 -4.86 5.08 -1.54
C THR A 197 -4.64 6.57 -1.30
N ILE A 198 -4.97 7.41 -2.27
CA ILE A 198 -4.85 8.88 -2.20
C ILE A 198 -5.67 9.43 -1.03
N GLN A 199 -6.93 9.03 -0.90
CA GLN A 199 -7.83 9.49 0.17
C GLN A 199 -7.32 9.11 1.56
N THR A 200 -6.76 7.91 1.69
CA THR A 200 -6.19 7.44 2.95
C THR A 200 -4.95 8.24 3.32
N MET A 201 -4.03 8.46 2.38
CA MET A 201 -2.83 9.26 2.62
C MET A 201 -3.17 10.71 2.95
N GLU A 202 -4.10 11.33 2.23
CA GLU A 202 -4.61 12.67 2.51
C GLU A 202 -5.14 12.76 3.95
N ALA A 203 -5.95 11.78 4.38
CA ALA A 203 -6.43 11.68 5.75
C ALA A 203 -5.29 11.45 6.76
N MET A 204 -4.25 10.69 6.41
CA MET A 204 -3.05 10.55 7.26
C MET A 204 -2.37 11.90 7.50
N TYR A 205 -2.17 12.73 6.47
CA TYR A 205 -1.59 14.07 6.64
C TYR A 205 -2.48 15.00 7.47
N ARG A 206 -3.80 15.02 7.21
CA ARG A 206 -4.75 15.79 8.03
C ARG A 206 -4.78 15.33 9.49
N SER A 207 -4.70 14.02 9.72
CA SER A 207 -4.62 13.46 11.08
C SER A 207 -3.35 13.89 11.79
N ASN A 208 -2.21 13.82 11.11
CA ASN A 208 -0.94 14.25 11.67
C ASN A 208 -0.96 15.75 12.04
N ALA A 209 -1.52 16.60 11.19
CA ALA A 209 -1.62 18.04 11.42
C ALA A 209 -2.58 18.41 12.58
N SER A 210 -3.65 17.63 12.77
CA SER A 210 -4.66 17.89 13.81
C SER A 210 -4.41 17.14 15.13
N HIS A 211 -3.53 16.13 15.12
CA HIS A 211 -3.31 15.20 16.22
C HIS A 211 -4.59 14.48 16.68
N GLN A 212 -5.53 14.25 15.76
CA GLN A 212 -6.83 13.63 16.03
C GLN A 212 -7.15 12.55 14.99
N PHE A 213 -8.13 11.70 15.30
CA PHE A 213 -8.75 10.86 14.27
C PHE A 213 -9.50 11.76 13.29
N VAL A 214 -9.28 11.54 12.00
CA VAL A 214 -10.00 12.25 10.93
C VAL A 214 -10.71 11.26 10.04
N GLU A 215 -11.90 11.64 9.58
CA GLU A 215 -12.65 10.88 8.59
C GLU A 215 -11.98 10.97 7.22
N VAL A 216 -12.00 9.86 6.50
CA VAL A 216 -11.55 9.75 5.12
C VAL A 216 -12.64 10.32 4.22
N ALA A 217 -12.30 11.39 3.50
CA ALA A 217 -13.27 12.09 2.67
C ALA A 217 -13.50 11.31 1.36
N TYR A 218 -14.64 10.63 1.26
CA TYR A 218 -15.11 10.09 0.00
C TYR A 218 -15.70 11.20 -0.87
N GLN A 219 -15.09 11.51 -2.02
CA GLN A 219 -15.87 12.21 -3.04
C GLN A 219 -16.94 11.23 -3.52
N LYS A 220 -18.20 11.63 -3.40
CA LYS A 220 -19.29 10.93 -4.08
C LYS A 220 -19.02 11.08 -5.59
N VAL A 221 -18.62 10.00 -6.23
CA VAL A 221 -18.62 9.94 -7.69
C VAL A 221 -20.09 9.78 -8.07
N ASP A 222 -20.74 10.86 -8.47
CA ASP A 222 -22.03 10.78 -9.17
C ASP A 222 -21.78 10.06 -10.49
N VAL A 223 -21.95 8.75 -10.48
CA VAL A 223 -22.00 7.95 -11.70
C VAL A 223 -23.35 8.27 -12.32
N GLY A 224 -23.36 9.28 -13.21
CA GLY A 224 -24.55 9.69 -13.94
C GLY A 224 -25.23 8.47 -14.57
N THR A 225 -26.46 8.21 -14.12
CA THR A 225 -27.37 7.20 -14.67
C THR A 225 -27.81 7.58 -16.08
#